data_AF-A0A0C2JDT6-F1
#
_entry.id   AF-A0A0C2JDT6-F1
#
_cell.length_a   1.000
_cell.length_b   1.000
_cell.length_c   1.000
_cell.angle_alpha   90.00
_cell.angle_beta   90.00
_cell.angle_gamma   90.00
#
_symmetry.space_group_name_H-M   'P 1'
#
loop_
_entity.id
_entity.type
_entity.pdbx_description
1 polymer ?
#
loop_
_entity_poly.entity_id
_entity_poly.type
_entity_poly.pdbx_seq_one_letter_code
_entity_poly.pdbx_strand_id
1 'polypeptide(L)'
;MEADRLTKDAQQALRRTMEKYSESCRIILLSESLSPIIDPIQSRCLCVRIPSPTESEMIQVMNKVCKKENIELNTKLAQRIYIESDKNMRRALLMLETCKLAQYPFNDDQEIELPHWQVYIRNLANEMLQSQTPEKLMQIRTQFYELLSKCIPVDIIFKELLISLLPFCDKPMKNHVVQIAALYENRSRRGSKAIFHLEAFVAHFMMIYKRFIDDGIADLF
;
A
#
# COMPACT_ATOMS: atom_id res chain seq x y z
N MET A 1 7.08 -16.59 -5.52
CA MET A 1 8.24 -15.70 -5.70
C MET A 1 7.88 -14.73 -6.80
N GLU A 2 7.85 -13.44 -6.48
CA GLU A 2 7.57 -12.37 -7.46
C GLU A 2 8.86 -12.09 -8.25
N ALA A 3 8.77 -11.98 -9.58
CA ALA A 3 9.95 -11.88 -10.45
C ALA A 3 10.69 -10.54 -10.29
N ASP A 4 9.99 -9.50 -9.87
CA ASP A 4 10.51 -8.16 -9.56
C ASP A 4 11.49 -8.14 -8.38
N ARG A 5 11.36 -9.05 -7.42
CA ARG A 5 12.27 -9.16 -6.26
C ARG A 5 13.57 -9.87 -6.56
N LEU A 6 13.75 -10.42 -7.76
CA LEU A 6 14.98 -11.09 -8.14
C LEU A 6 16.12 -10.08 -8.32
N THR A 7 17.27 -10.40 -7.73
CA THR A 7 18.49 -9.62 -7.95
C THR A 7 18.90 -9.67 -9.43
N LYS A 8 19.61 -8.63 -9.90
CA LYS A 8 20.06 -8.57 -11.30
C LYS A 8 20.88 -9.80 -11.69
N ASP A 9 21.72 -10.31 -10.80
CA ASP A 9 22.52 -11.51 -11.05
C ASP A 9 21.66 -12.78 -11.15
N ALA A 10 20.64 -12.92 -10.29
CA ALA A 10 19.68 -14.00 -10.39
C ALA A 10 18.88 -13.94 -11.70
N GLN A 11 18.50 -12.74 -12.14
CA GLN A 11 17.86 -12.53 -13.44
C GLN A 11 18.79 -12.91 -14.62
N GLN A 12 20.09 -12.58 -14.55
CA GLN A 12 21.05 -13.01 -15.57
C GLN A 12 21.24 -14.53 -15.60
N ALA A 13 21.25 -15.18 -14.44
CA ALA A 13 21.29 -16.64 -14.36
C ALA A 13 20.00 -17.29 -14.92
N LEU A 14 18.85 -16.71 -14.60
CA LEU A 14 17.55 -17.14 -15.12
C LEU A 14 17.52 -17.02 -16.64
N ARG A 15 17.99 -15.91 -17.21
CA ARG A 15 18.11 -15.73 -18.66
C ARG A 15 18.92 -16.86 -19.32
N ARG A 16 20.09 -17.21 -18.78
CA ARG A 16 20.92 -18.31 -19.31
C ARG A 16 20.16 -19.65 -19.29
N THR A 17 19.39 -19.88 -18.23
CA THR A 17 18.57 -21.09 -18.07
C THR A 17 17.41 -21.11 -19.08
N MET A 18 16.74 -19.98 -19.28
CA MET A 18 15.70 -19.82 -20.29
C MET A 18 16.23 -20.12 -21.70
N GLU A 19 17.42 -19.64 -22.04
CA GLU A 19 18.05 -19.89 -23.33
C GLU A 19 18.42 -21.37 -23.50
N LYS A 20 19.08 -21.96 -22.50
CA LYS A 20 19.57 -23.35 -22.54
C LYS A 20 18.45 -24.39 -22.63
N TYR A 21 17.32 -24.16 -21.96
CA TYR A 21 16.23 -25.14 -21.85
C TYR A 21 14.95 -24.68 -22.57
N SER A 22 15.08 -23.80 -23.56
CA SER A 22 13.94 -23.21 -24.29
C SER A 22 13.09 -24.23 -25.06
N GLU A 23 13.67 -25.36 -25.46
CA GLU A 23 12.97 -26.45 -26.14
C GLU A 23 12.12 -27.31 -25.17
N SER A 24 12.62 -27.52 -23.95
CA SER A 24 12.02 -28.45 -22.98
C SER A 24 11.20 -27.76 -21.88
N CYS A 25 11.38 -26.45 -21.67
CA CYS A 25 10.76 -25.71 -20.56
C CYS A 25 10.16 -24.38 -21.04
N ARG A 26 8.93 -24.11 -20.62
CA ARG A 26 8.27 -22.81 -20.78
C ARG A 26 8.17 -22.14 -19.41
N ILE A 27 8.59 -20.88 -19.33
CA ILE A 27 8.63 -20.12 -18.08
C ILE A 27 7.58 -19.01 -18.15
N ILE A 28 6.76 -18.91 -17.10
CA ILE A 28 5.79 -17.82 -16.91
C ILE A 28 6.28 -16.99 -15.73
N LEU A 29 6.58 -15.72 -15.98
CA LEU A 29 7.04 -14.78 -14.96
C LEU A 29 5.87 -13.89 -14.53
N LEU A 30 5.60 -13.87 -13.23
CA LEU A 30 4.62 -12.98 -12.62
C LEU A 30 5.36 -11.81 -11.96
N SER A 31 5.01 -10.59 -12.37
CA SER A 31 5.61 -9.35 -11.86
C SER A 31 4.54 -8.25 -11.82
N GLU A 32 4.55 -7.41 -10.78
CA GLU A 32 3.62 -6.26 -10.69
C GLU A 32 4.11 -5.07 -11.51
N SER A 33 5.43 -4.94 -11.67
CA SER A 33 6.08 -3.90 -12.48
C SER A 33 7.13 -4.50 -13.41
N LEU A 34 7.28 -3.92 -14.60
CA LEU A 34 8.33 -4.29 -15.56
C LEU A 34 9.66 -3.59 -15.27
N SER A 35 9.65 -2.49 -14.53
CA SER A 35 10.85 -1.68 -14.26
C SER A 35 12.05 -2.46 -13.66
N PRO A 36 11.88 -3.40 -12.72
CA PRO A 36 12.99 -4.15 -12.14
C PRO A 36 13.47 -5.32 -13.03
N ILE A 37 12.74 -5.67 -14.09
CA ILE A 37 13.09 -6.79 -14.97
C ILE A 37 14.09 -6.32 -16.04
N ILE A 38 15.20 -7.03 -16.18
CA ILE A 38 16.23 -6.69 -17.18
C ILE A 38 15.71 -6.87 -18.62
N ASP A 39 16.10 -5.96 -19.52
CA ASP A 39 15.71 -5.98 -20.94
C ASP A 39 15.97 -7.33 -21.67
N PRO A 40 17.06 -8.08 -21.36
CA PRO A 40 17.27 -9.40 -21.93
C PRO A 40 16.15 -10.41 -21.63
N ILE A 41 15.49 -10.34 -20.47
CA ILE A 41 14.34 -11.18 -20.17
C ILE A 41 13.11 -10.67 -20.92
N GLN A 42 12.86 -9.35 -20.90
CA GLN A 42 11.70 -8.75 -21.56
C GLN A 42 11.67 -9.06 -23.07
N SER A 43 12.82 -8.97 -23.75
CA SER A 43 12.95 -9.29 -25.18
C SER A 43 12.67 -10.76 -25.54
N ARG A 44 12.70 -11.69 -24.57
CA ARG A 44 12.48 -13.14 -24.77
C ARG A 44 11.09 -13.59 -24.32
N CYS A 45 10.34 -12.73 -23.66
CA CYS A 45 9.03 -13.03 -23.09
C CYS A 45 7.93 -12.27 -23.84
N LEU A 46 6.74 -12.87 -23.90
CA LEU A 46 5.54 -12.14 -24.27
C LEU A 46 5.09 -11.30 -23.06
N CYS A 47 5.17 -9.97 -23.18
CA CYS A 47 4.72 -9.05 -22.16
C CYS A 47 3.19 -8.90 -22.19
N VAL A 48 2.50 -9.65 -21.33
CA VAL A 48 1.04 -9.54 -21.15
C VAL A 48 0.74 -8.61 -19.97
N ARG A 49 0.13 -7.45 -20.25
CA ARG A 49 -0.31 -6.51 -19.21
C ARG A 49 -1.73 -6.84 -18.76
N ILE A 50 -1.90 -7.06 -17.46
CA ILE A 50 -3.21 -7.27 -16.83
C ILE A 50 -3.58 -5.98 -16.08
N PRO A 51 -4.50 -5.14 -16.60
CA PRO A 51 -4.95 -3.95 -15.89
C PRO A 51 -5.81 -4.32 -14.68
N SER A 52 -5.88 -3.43 -13.69
CA SER A 52 -6.85 -3.55 -12.59
C SER A 52 -8.28 -3.52 -13.15
N PRO A 53 -9.20 -4.32 -12.59
CA PRO A 53 -10.58 -4.37 -13.05
C PRO A 53 -11.29 -3.04 -12.83
N THR A 54 -12.30 -2.79 -13.67
CA THR A 54 -13.21 -1.65 -13.53
C THR A 54 -14.23 -1.89 -12.41
N GLU A 55 -14.89 -0.82 -11.96
CA GLU A 55 -15.94 -0.91 -10.93
C GLU A 55 -17.05 -1.90 -11.30
N SER A 56 -17.54 -1.81 -12.55
CA SER A 56 -18.61 -2.69 -13.04
C SER A 56 -18.17 -4.16 -13.06
N GLU A 57 -16.95 -4.45 -13.52
CA GLU A 57 -16.39 -5.81 -13.52
C GLU A 57 -16.24 -6.35 -12.10
N MET A 58 -15.72 -5.55 -11.16
CA MET A 58 -15.58 -5.96 -9.76
C MET A 58 -16.93 -6.27 -9.13
N ILE A 59 -17.93 -5.40 -9.31
CA ILE A 59 -19.29 -5.60 -8.79
C ILE A 59 -19.94 -6.84 -9.44
N GLN A 60 -19.73 -7.08 -10.72
CA GLN A 60 -20.22 -8.30 -11.39
C GLN A 60 -19.61 -9.56 -10.78
N VAL A 61 -18.29 -9.57 -10.50
CA VAL A 61 -17.63 -10.71 -9.86
C VAL A 61 -18.14 -10.90 -8.43
N MET A 62 -18.27 -9.83 -7.64
CA MET A 62 -18.83 -9.90 -6.28
C MET A 62 -20.25 -10.48 -6.30
N ASN A 63 -21.12 -9.99 -7.17
CA ASN A 63 -22.48 -10.53 -7.34
C ASN A 63 -22.48 -11.99 -7.78
N LYS A 64 -21.53 -12.41 -8.63
CA LYS A 64 -21.39 -13.81 -9.04
C LYS A 64 -21.00 -14.71 -7.87
N VAL A 65 -20.12 -14.25 -6.99
CA VAL A 65 -19.74 -14.98 -5.76
C VAL A 65 -20.93 -15.04 -4.81
N CYS A 66 -21.60 -13.92 -4.54
CA CYS A 66 -22.79 -13.88 -3.67
C CYS A 66 -23.91 -14.79 -4.16
N LYS A 67 -24.21 -14.80 -5.46
CA LYS A 67 -25.21 -15.71 -6.05
C LYS A 67 -24.87 -17.19 -5.85
N LYS A 68 -23.59 -17.57 -5.93
CA LYS A 68 -23.15 -18.95 -5.69
C LYS A 68 -23.26 -19.35 -4.22
N GLU A 69 -23.06 -18.39 -3.33
CA GLU A 69 -23.14 -18.57 -1.88
C GLU A 69 -24.57 -18.35 -1.32
N ASN A 70 -25.56 -18.09 -2.18
CA ASN A 70 -26.94 -17.73 -1.82
C ASN A 70 -27.03 -16.53 -0.86
N ILE A 71 -26.21 -15.50 -1.12
CA ILE A 71 -26.16 -14.25 -0.36
C ILE A 71 -26.75 -13.13 -1.22
N GLU A 72 -27.60 -12.29 -0.62
CA GLU A 72 -28.10 -11.07 -1.27
C GLU A 72 -27.15 -9.90 -0.98
N LEU A 73 -26.48 -9.37 -2.01
CA LEU A 73 -25.57 -8.23 -1.88
C LEU A 73 -26.26 -6.93 -2.26
N ASN A 74 -26.25 -5.95 -1.36
CA ASN A 74 -26.71 -4.60 -1.68
C ASN A 74 -25.69 -3.88 -2.58
N THR A 75 -26.20 -3.18 -3.60
CA THR A 75 -25.42 -2.36 -4.53
C THR A 75 -24.63 -1.26 -3.83
N LYS A 76 -25.19 -0.59 -2.81
CA LYS A 76 -24.47 0.45 -2.05
C LYS A 76 -23.27 -0.12 -1.31
N LEU A 77 -23.44 -1.26 -0.66
CA LEU A 77 -22.35 -1.95 0.04
C LEU A 77 -21.26 -2.40 -0.95
N ALA A 78 -21.66 -2.93 -2.11
CA ALA A 78 -20.72 -3.32 -3.16
C ALA A 78 -19.87 -2.15 -3.67
N GLN A 79 -20.46 -0.96 -3.84
CA GLN A 79 -19.75 0.25 -4.23
C GLN A 79 -18.78 0.72 -3.14
N ARG A 80 -19.18 0.68 -1.86
CA ARG A 80 -18.30 1.02 -0.73
C ARG A 80 -17.11 0.06 -0.64
N ILE A 81 -17.34 -1.24 -0.79
CA ILE A 81 -16.27 -2.25 -0.85
C ILE A 81 -15.33 -1.98 -2.03
N TYR A 82 -15.86 -1.61 -3.20
CA TYR A 82 -15.03 -1.25 -4.34
C TYR A 82 -14.09 -0.08 -4.02
N ILE A 83 -14.60 1.01 -3.42
CA ILE A 83 -13.81 2.19 -3.03
C ILE A 83 -12.72 1.79 -2.03
N GLU A 84 -13.07 1.07 -0.96
CA GLU A 84 -12.13 0.67 0.10
C GLU A 84 -11.12 -0.41 -0.35
N SER A 85 -11.41 -1.13 -1.43
CA SER A 85 -10.54 -2.17 -1.98
C SER A 85 -9.41 -1.63 -2.87
N ASP A 86 -9.41 -0.35 -3.23
CA ASP A 86 -8.42 0.28 -4.13
C ASP A 86 -8.20 -0.54 -5.43
N LYS A 87 -9.30 -0.96 -6.07
CA LYS A 87 -9.31 -1.78 -7.30
C LYS A 87 -8.62 -3.15 -7.17
N ASN A 88 -8.45 -3.65 -5.95
CA ASN A 88 -7.88 -4.96 -5.68
C ASN A 88 -9.00 -5.98 -5.44
N MET A 89 -9.23 -6.87 -6.41
CA MET A 89 -10.29 -7.88 -6.33
C MET A 89 -10.11 -8.85 -5.15
N ARG A 90 -8.87 -9.22 -4.81
CA ARG A 90 -8.60 -10.10 -3.65
C ARG A 90 -9.04 -9.41 -2.36
N ARG A 91 -8.68 -8.13 -2.20
CA ARG A 91 -9.06 -7.32 -1.05
C ARG A 91 -10.59 -7.14 -0.98
N ALA A 92 -11.24 -6.86 -2.11
CA ALA A 92 -12.70 -6.72 -2.18
C ALA A 92 -13.45 -7.99 -1.74
N LEU A 93 -13.02 -9.17 -2.22
CA LEU A 93 -13.64 -10.43 -1.82
C LEU A 93 -13.42 -10.76 -0.34
N LEU A 94 -12.21 -10.50 0.17
CA LEU A 94 -11.92 -10.71 1.59
C LEU A 94 -12.76 -9.78 2.47
N MET A 95 -12.90 -8.51 2.07
CA MET A 95 -13.76 -7.53 2.76
C MET A 95 -15.23 -7.96 2.73
N LEU A 96 -15.71 -8.48 1.61
CA LEU A 96 -17.07 -9.01 1.49
C LEU A 96 -17.30 -10.20 2.44
N GLU A 97 -16.32 -11.10 2.55
CA GLU A 97 -16.37 -12.24 3.46
C GLU A 97 -16.35 -11.80 4.93
N THR A 98 -15.49 -10.85 5.31
CA THR A 98 -15.47 -10.30 6.67
C THR A 98 -16.77 -9.60 7.02
N CYS A 99 -17.36 -8.83 6.09
CA CYS A 99 -18.67 -8.22 6.29
C CYS A 99 -19.76 -9.28 6.54
N LYS A 100 -19.74 -10.40 5.80
CA LYS A 100 -20.72 -11.49 5.99
C LYS A 100 -20.59 -12.12 7.38
N LEU A 101 -19.36 -12.34 7.84
CA LEU A 101 -19.08 -12.92 9.14
C LEU A 101 -19.47 -11.99 10.30
N ALA A 102 -19.26 -10.68 10.13
CA ALA A 102 -19.62 -9.68 11.12
C ALA A 102 -21.15 -9.55 11.27
N GLN A 103 -21.87 -9.42 10.16
CA GLN A 103 -23.32 -9.27 10.18
C GLN A 103 -23.97 -9.73 8.87
N TYR A 104 -25.00 -10.57 8.99
CA TYR A 104 -25.88 -10.94 7.89
C TYR A 104 -27.34 -11.03 8.38
N PRO A 105 -28.36 -10.52 7.66
CA PRO A 105 -28.33 -9.87 6.34
C PRO A 105 -27.52 -8.57 6.29
N PHE A 106 -27.02 -8.22 5.09
CA PHE A 106 -26.23 -6.99 4.92
C PHE A 106 -27.08 -5.73 5.12
N ASN A 107 -26.51 -4.74 5.81
CA ASN A 107 -27.08 -3.41 5.95
C ASN A 107 -26.36 -2.40 5.05
N ASP A 108 -27.05 -1.37 4.56
CA ASP A 108 -26.48 -0.29 3.75
C ASP A 108 -25.31 0.42 4.45
N ASP A 109 -25.46 0.64 5.76
CA ASP A 109 -24.54 1.39 6.62
C ASP A 109 -23.57 0.49 7.40
N GLN A 110 -23.46 -0.79 7.02
CA GLN A 110 -22.53 -1.70 7.68
C GLN A 110 -21.09 -1.17 7.59
N GLU A 111 -20.36 -1.21 8.70
CA GLU A 111 -18.94 -0.84 8.70
C GLU A 111 -18.12 -1.93 8.00
N ILE A 112 -17.20 -1.49 7.14
CA ILE A 112 -16.28 -2.39 6.44
C ILE A 112 -15.03 -2.52 7.30
N GLU A 113 -14.78 -3.72 7.80
CA GLU A 113 -13.56 -3.99 8.57
C GLU A 113 -12.32 -3.87 7.69
N LEU A 114 -11.43 -2.97 8.09
CA LEU A 114 -10.13 -2.78 7.44
C LEU A 114 -9.07 -3.66 8.10
N PRO A 115 -8.01 -4.04 7.38
CA PRO A 115 -6.90 -4.77 7.97
C PRO A 115 -6.33 -4.02 9.19
N HIS A 116 -6.11 -4.73 10.30
CA HIS A 116 -5.64 -4.12 11.56
C HIS A 116 -4.39 -3.27 11.41
N TRP A 117 -3.46 -3.70 10.55
CA TRP A 117 -2.24 -2.95 10.28
C TRP A 117 -2.52 -1.60 9.61
N GLN A 118 -3.55 -1.50 8.76
CA GLN A 118 -3.92 -0.27 8.10
C GLN A 118 -4.56 0.71 9.09
N VAL A 119 -5.45 0.22 9.95
CA VAL A 119 -6.04 1.02 11.05
C VAL A 119 -4.95 1.53 11.98
N TYR A 120 -3.98 0.69 12.32
CA TYR A 120 -2.85 1.05 13.16
C TYR A 120 -2.00 2.18 12.55
N ILE A 121 -1.69 2.11 11.24
CA ILE A 121 -0.96 3.19 10.53
C ILE A 121 -1.78 4.48 10.47
N ARG A 122 -3.10 4.41 10.26
CA ARG A 122 -3.98 5.58 10.29
C ARG A 122 -3.99 6.25 11.68
N ASN A 123 -4.03 5.46 12.75
CA ASN A 123 -3.94 5.97 14.11
C ASN A 123 -2.58 6.64 14.37
N LEU A 124 -1.49 6.02 13.92
CA LEU A 124 -0.15 6.60 13.98
C LEU A 124 -0.07 7.94 13.22
N ALA A 125 -0.68 8.03 12.03
CA ALA A 125 -0.78 9.30 11.30
C ALA A 125 -1.56 10.37 12.08
N ASN A 126 -2.67 10.00 12.73
CA ASN A 126 -3.43 10.92 13.58
C ASN A 126 -2.61 11.41 14.78
N GLU A 127 -1.86 10.51 15.42
CA GLU A 127 -0.94 10.84 16.53
C GLU A 127 0.14 11.84 16.09
N MET A 128 0.66 11.71 14.86
CA MET A 128 1.64 12.64 14.27
C MET A 128 1.05 14.03 14.01
N LEU A 129 -0.25 14.11 13.68
CA LEU A 129 -0.95 15.38 13.45
C LEU A 129 -1.30 16.09 14.76
N GLN A 130 -1.60 15.34 15.82
CA GLN A 130 -1.98 15.91 17.11
C GLN A 130 -0.81 16.51 17.89
N SER A 131 0.38 15.90 17.83
CA SER A 131 1.51 16.34 18.66
C SER A 131 2.87 16.15 17.98
N GLN A 132 3.64 17.24 17.87
CA GLN A 132 4.97 17.25 17.25
C GLN A 132 6.06 17.47 18.31
N THR A 133 6.23 16.51 19.22
CA THR A 133 7.24 16.53 20.28
C THR A 133 8.24 15.36 20.15
N PRO A 134 9.49 15.51 20.65
CA PRO A 134 10.46 14.42 20.64
C PRO A 134 9.99 13.17 21.41
N GLU A 135 9.24 13.37 22.50
CA GLU A 135 8.64 12.28 23.27
C GLU A 135 7.65 11.46 22.41
N LYS A 136 6.83 12.15 21.61
CA LYS A 136 5.89 11.49 20.70
C LYS A 136 6.62 10.72 19.60
N LEU A 137 7.70 11.28 19.06
CA LEU A 137 8.55 10.59 18.09
C LEU A 137 9.11 9.27 18.66
N MET A 138 9.52 9.25 19.94
CA MET A 138 9.96 8.02 20.60
C MET A 138 8.84 6.99 20.74
N GLN A 139 7.60 7.41 21.03
CA GLN A 139 6.45 6.51 21.08
C GLN A 139 6.14 5.91 19.70
N ILE A 140 6.13 6.74 18.65
CA ILE A 140 5.89 6.31 17.26
C ILE A 140 6.98 5.33 16.79
N ARG A 141 8.23 5.53 17.22
CA ARG A 141 9.32 4.58 16.94
C ARG A 141 8.99 3.17 17.48
N THR A 142 8.45 3.06 18.70
CA THR A 142 8.02 1.77 19.27
C THR A 142 6.91 1.15 18.41
N GLN A 143 5.95 1.96 17.97
CA GLN A 143 4.87 1.51 17.08
C GLN A 143 5.40 1.00 15.73
N PHE A 144 6.42 1.62 15.16
CA PHE A 144 7.08 1.09 13.96
C PHE A 144 7.78 -0.25 14.20
N TYR A 145 8.39 -0.46 15.37
CA TYR A 145 8.95 -1.78 15.70
C TYR A 145 7.86 -2.85 15.75
N GLU A 146 6.67 -2.55 16.29
CA GLU A 146 5.54 -3.48 16.26
C GLU A 146 5.13 -3.82 14.83
N LEU A 147 5.01 -2.83 13.94
CA LEU A 147 4.69 -3.06 12.53
C LEU A 147 5.75 -3.91 11.81
N LEU A 148 7.02 -3.59 12.02
CA LEU A 148 8.14 -4.32 11.41
C LEU A 148 8.25 -5.76 11.96
N SER A 149 7.99 -5.96 13.25
CA SER A 149 7.97 -7.30 13.86
C SER A 149 6.86 -8.19 13.29
N LYS A 150 5.73 -7.60 12.89
CA LYS A 150 4.62 -8.28 12.20
C LYS A 150 4.88 -8.48 10.69
N CYS A 151 6.12 -8.25 10.23
CA CYS A 151 6.55 -8.46 8.86
C CYS A 151 5.77 -7.65 7.81
N ILE A 152 5.33 -6.45 8.18
CA ILE A 152 4.67 -5.54 7.23
C ILE A 152 5.75 -4.85 6.38
N PRO A 153 5.68 -4.94 5.04
CA PRO A 153 6.64 -4.30 4.14
C PRO A 153 6.71 -2.78 4.34
N VAL A 154 7.92 -2.24 4.28
CA VAL A 154 8.22 -0.83 4.58
C VAL A 154 7.63 0.12 3.56
N ASP A 155 7.61 -0.28 2.29
CA ASP A 155 6.96 0.40 1.18
C ASP A 155 5.45 0.56 1.41
N ILE A 156 4.79 -0.46 1.96
CA ILE A 156 3.37 -0.38 2.34
C ILE A 156 3.18 0.62 3.48
N ILE A 157 4.06 0.59 4.50
CA ILE A 157 4.01 1.54 5.62
C ILE A 157 4.15 2.97 5.10
N PHE A 158 5.15 3.26 4.26
CA PHE A 158 5.34 4.58 3.66
C PHE A 158 4.14 5.04 2.84
N LYS A 159 3.61 4.17 1.95
CA LYS A 159 2.47 4.50 1.09
C LYS A 159 1.24 4.86 1.92
N GLU A 160 0.88 4.04 2.89
CA GLU A 160 -0.34 4.23 3.68
C GLU A 160 -0.22 5.40 4.66
N LEU A 161 0.98 5.61 5.23
CA LEU A 161 1.26 6.78 6.06
C LEU A 161 1.13 8.07 5.23
N LEU A 162 1.70 8.11 4.03
CA LEU A 162 1.60 9.26 3.13
C LEU A 162 0.14 9.54 2.74
N ILE A 163 -0.61 8.53 2.29
CA ILE A 163 -2.02 8.67 1.92
C ILE A 163 -2.85 9.20 3.09
N SER A 164 -2.55 8.78 4.33
CA SER A 164 -3.26 9.23 5.54
C SER A 164 -2.92 10.67 5.93
N LEU A 165 -1.70 11.14 5.67
CA LEU A 165 -1.24 12.49 6.03
C LEU A 165 -1.60 13.56 5.00
N LEU A 166 -1.63 13.22 3.71
CA LEU A 166 -1.87 14.18 2.62
C LEU A 166 -3.20 14.96 2.68
N PRO A 167 -4.32 14.43 3.20
CA PRO A 167 -5.56 15.19 3.36
C PRO A 167 -5.41 16.40 4.27
N PHE A 168 -4.51 16.35 5.26
CA PHE A 168 -4.33 17.37 6.30
C PHE A 168 -3.25 18.40 5.99
N CYS A 169 -2.63 18.32 4.80
CA CYS A 169 -1.57 19.22 4.36
C CYS A 169 -2.09 20.23 3.33
N ASP A 170 -1.53 21.43 3.28
CA ASP A 170 -1.80 22.41 2.22
C ASP A 170 -1.09 22.06 0.91
N LYS A 171 -1.54 22.60 -0.24
CA LYS A 171 -0.96 22.32 -1.57
C LYS A 171 0.58 22.42 -1.64
N PRO A 172 1.24 23.51 -1.19
CA PRO A 172 2.71 23.58 -1.19
C PRO A 172 3.35 22.54 -0.27
N MET A 173 2.74 22.28 0.89
CA MET A 173 3.21 21.28 1.84
C MET A 173 3.09 19.86 1.27
N LYS A 174 1.99 19.53 0.58
CA LYS A 174 1.78 18.22 -0.06
C LYS A 174 2.94 17.88 -1.00
N ASN A 175 3.33 18.81 -1.86
CA ASN A 175 4.46 18.59 -2.78
C ASN A 175 5.75 18.26 -2.04
N HIS A 176 6.03 18.99 -0.96
CA HIS A 176 7.24 18.79 -0.17
C HIS A 176 7.22 17.45 0.59
N VAL A 177 6.09 17.11 1.23
CA VAL A 177 5.90 15.85 1.94
C VAL A 177 6.02 14.65 1.00
N VAL A 178 5.44 14.72 -0.20
CA VAL A 178 5.57 13.65 -1.22
C VAL A 178 7.02 13.47 -1.64
N GLN A 179 7.75 14.56 -1.90
CA GLN A 179 9.18 14.49 -2.26
C GLN A 179 10.02 13.83 -1.15
N ILE A 180 9.75 14.21 0.10
CA ILE A 180 10.46 13.66 1.27
C ILE A 180 10.12 12.18 1.48
N ALA A 181 8.84 11.80 1.35
CA ALA A 181 8.40 10.41 1.43
C ALA A 181 9.12 9.55 0.37
N ALA A 182 9.12 10.00 -0.89
CA ALA A 182 9.79 9.30 -1.98
C ALA A 182 11.30 9.15 -1.76
N LEU A 183 11.95 10.20 -1.21
CA LEU A 183 13.37 10.18 -0.90
C LEU A 183 13.70 9.17 0.21
N TYR A 184 12.94 9.15 1.30
CA TYR A 184 13.19 8.22 2.41
C TYR A 184 12.80 6.79 2.09
N GLU A 185 11.73 6.56 1.32
CA GLU A 185 11.35 5.24 0.81
C GLU A 185 12.48 4.67 -0.06
N ASN A 186 13.01 5.44 -1.02
CA ASN A 186 14.12 5.02 -1.87
C ASN A 186 15.39 4.74 -1.06
N ARG A 187 15.70 5.58 -0.06
CA ARG A 187 16.82 5.33 0.86
C ARG A 187 16.62 4.04 1.65
N SER A 188 15.40 3.75 2.09
CA SER A 188 15.08 2.52 2.82
C SER A 188 15.30 1.26 1.98
N ARG A 189 15.05 1.30 0.67
CA ARG A 189 15.33 0.18 -0.23
C ARG A 189 16.82 -0.10 -0.41
N ARG A 190 17.67 0.92 -0.22
CA ARG A 190 19.14 0.81 -0.31
C ARG A 190 19.81 0.55 1.03
N GLY A 191 19.13 0.87 2.13
CA GLY A 191 19.61 0.69 3.49
C GLY A 191 19.35 -0.71 4.05
N SER A 192 20.01 -1.04 5.15
CA SER A 192 19.81 -2.31 5.86
C SER A 192 18.74 -2.22 6.96
N LYS A 193 18.62 -1.06 7.61
CA LYS A 193 17.71 -0.85 8.75
C LYS A 193 16.60 0.12 8.37
N ALA A 194 15.43 -0.42 8.04
CA ALA A 194 14.24 0.35 7.66
C ALA A 194 13.80 1.38 8.71
N ILE A 195 13.94 1.04 10.00
CA ILE A 195 13.50 1.89 11.11
C ILE A 195 14.14 3.28 11.09
N PHE A 196 15.42 3.39 10.68
CA PHE A 196 16.10 4.69 10.62
C PHE A 196 15.48 5.61 9.57
N HIS A 197 15.00 5.04 8.47
CA HIS A 197 14.38 5.81 7.39
C HIS A 197 12.95 6.21 7.72
N LEU A 198 12.19 5.33 8.39
CA LEU A 198 10.85 5.62 8.89
C LEU A 198 10.89 6.73 9.95
N GLU A 199 11.78 6.61 10.94
CA GLU A 199 11.97 7.61 12.00
C GLU A 199 12.40 8.96 11.42
N ALA A 200 13.36 8.96 10.48
CA ALA A 200 13.80 10.17 9.82
C ALA A 200 12.69 10.85 8.98
N PHE A 201 11.83 10.06 8.34
CA PHE A 201 10.66 10.59 7.63
C PHE A 201 9.68 11.27 8.61
N VAL A 202 9.32 10.60 9.69
CA VAL A 202 8.38 11.13 10.69
C VAL A 202 8.94 12.40 11.34
N ALA A 203 10.21 12.40 11.73
CA ALA A 203 10.85 13.58 12.31
C ALA A 203 10.83 14.78 11.34
N HIS A 204 11.11 14.54 10.06
CA HIS A 204 11.07 15.59 9.04
C HIS A 204 9.63 16.08 8.81
N PHE A 205 8.66 15.17 8.72
CA PHE A 205 7.24 15.54 8.60
C PHE A 205 6.77 16.38 9.79
N MET A 206 7.06 15.96 11.02
CA MET A 206 6.69 16.68 12.24
C MET A 206 7.28 18.09 12.26
N MET A 207 8.52 18.26 11.83
CA MET A 207 9.16 19.58 11.73
C MET A 207 8.45 20.49 10.73
N ILE A 208 8.13 19.98 9.54
CA ILE A 208 7.43 20.75 8.49
C ILE A 208 6.03 21.12 8.95
N TYR A 209 5.29 20.16 9.52
CA TYR A 209 3.92 20.38 9.94
C TYR A 209 3.83 21.35 11.11
N LYS A 210 4.76 21.26 12.07
CA LYS A 210 4.84 22.21 13.19
C LYS A 210 5.11 23.64 12.70
N ARG A 211 6.08 23.82 11.80
CA ARG A 211 6.37 25.12 11.20
C ARG A 211 5.15 25.69 10.47
N PHE A 212 4.42 24.84 9.75
CA PHE A 212 3.20 25.25 9.06
C PHE A 212 2.11 25.70 10.06
N ILE A 213 1.93 25.00 11.17
CA ILE A 213 0.99 25.43 12.23
C ILE A 213 1.44 26.77 12.82
N ASP A 214 2.72 26.93 13.14
CA ASP A 214 3.26 28.15 13.73
C ASP A 214 3.12 29.36 12.78
N ASP A 215 3.43 29.18 11.49
CA ASP A 215 3.28 30.20 10.44
C ASP A 215 1.79 30.58 10.25
N GLY A 216 0.89 29.59 10.26
CA GLY A 216 -0.56 29.85 10.17
C GLY A 216 -1.15 30.56 11.40
N ILE A 217 -0.60 30.34 12.59
CA ILE A 217 -0.96 31.09 13.79
C ILE A 217 -0.44 32.53 13.71
N ALA A 218 0.77 32.73 13.19
CA ALA A 218 1.36 34.06 13.02
C ALA A 218 0.58 34.95 12.04
N ASP A 219 -0.05 34.37 11.01
CA ASP A 219 -0.90 35.09 10.06
C ASP A 219 -2.29 35.47 10.62
N LEU A 220 -2.68 34.92 11.78
CA LEU A 220 -3.95 35.21 12.47
C LEU A 220 -3.85 36.34 13.52
N PHE A 221 -2.64 36.82 13.84
CA PHE A 221 -2.37 37.88 14.82
C PHE A 221 -1.75 39.11 14.18
#